data_AF-A0A7C4DK72-F1
#
_entry.id   AF-A0A7C4DK72-F1
#
_cell.length_a   1.000
_cell.length_b   1.000
_cell.length_c   1.000
_cell.angle_alpha   90.00
_cell.angle_beta   90.00
_cell.angle_gamma   90.00
#
_symmetry.space_group_name_H-M   'P 1'
#
loop_
_entity.id
_entity.type
_entity.pdbx_description
1 polymer ?
#
loop_
_entity_poly.entity_id
_entity_poly.type
_entity_poly.pdbx_seq_one_letter_code
_entity_poly.pdbx_strand_id
1 'polypeptide(L)'
;MNMKSLAVVIVTIAVLIVVGAMWTIAIKNGLITQDEGVKEAWAQIDTQLQRRADLIPNLVNTVKGYAAHEKKIFETVANARARLLAAQGPAEKGEAAGVLNSALGRLLAIAENYPQLKADNAFVRLQDELAGTENRIAVARIRYNDAVKRFNLAIRRFPGSLFASRWGFRPAEYFEVSAAATAVPEVKFRWRCCRQPTATASRAALPTRNEKPRANFACMCSGGCAAT
;
A
#
# COMPACT_ATOMS: atom_id res chain seq x y z
N MET A 1 -28.79 -40.22 -46.67
CA MET A 1 -29.09 -39.43 -45.46
C MET A 1 -30.47 -38.83 -45.62
N ASN A 2 -31.38 -39.06 -44.68
CA ASN A 2 -32.77 -38.62 -44.84
C ASN A 2 -32.83 -37.09 -44.76
N MET A 3 -33.64 -36.43 -45.60
CA MET A 3 -33.76 -34.97 -45.61
C MET A 3 -34.11 -34.40 -44.21
N LYS A 4 -34.88 -35.18 -43.43
CA LYS A 4 -35.19 -34.88 -42.02
C LYS A 4 -33.97 -34.96 -41.09
N SER A 5 -33.09 -35.95 -41.27
CA SER A 5 -31.87 -36.07 -40.46
C SER A 5 -30.86 -34.96 -40.78
N LEU A 6 -30.83 -34.50 -42.04
CA LEU A 6 -29.98 -33.39 -42.47
C LEU A 6 -30.46 -32.05 -41.87
N ALA A 7 -31.78 -31.81 -41.85
CA ALA A 7 -32.37 -30.64 -41.18
C ALA A 7 -32.08 -30.63 -39.67
N VAL A 8 -32.20 -31.78 -38.99
CA VAL A 8 -31.87 -31.88 -37.56
C VAL A 8 -30.41 -31.53 -37.30
N VAL A 9 -29.47 -32.06 -38.08
CA VAL A 9 -28.03 -31.78 -37.91
C VAL A 9 -27.73 -30.28 -38.09
N ILE A 10 -28.31 -29.63 -39.11
CA ILE A 10 -28.10 -28.20 -39.34
C ILE A 10 -28.63 -27.38 -38.17
N VAL A 11 -29.84 -27.69 -37.67
CA VAL A 11 -30.42 -27.01 -36.52
C VAL A 11 -29.57 -27.20 -35.26
N THR A 12 -29.06 -28.41 -35.02
CA THR A 12 -28.17 -28.66 -33.88
C THR A 12 -26.87 -27.85 -33.96
N ILE A 13 -26.24 -27.79 -35.14
CA ILE A 13 -25.01 -26.99 -35.35
C ILE A 13 -25.30 -25.49 -35.16
N ALA A 14 -26.42 -24.99 -35.69
CA ALA A 14 -26.81 -23.59 -35.54
C ALA A 14 -27.03 -23.23 -34.06
N VAL A 15 -27.71 -24.09 -33.29
CA VAL A 15 -27.89 -23.90 -31.84
C VAL A 15 -26.56 -23.89 -31.10
N LEU A 16 -25.64 -24.81 -31.41
CA LEU A 16 -24.31 -24.85 -30.79
C LEU A 16 -23.51 -23.58 -31.07
N ILE A 17 -23.60 -23.03 -32.29
CA ILE A 17 -22.93 -21.77 -32.65
C ILE A 17 -23.52 -20.60 -31.85
N VAL A 18 -24.85 -20.51 -31.73
CA VAL A 18 -25.52 -19.44 -30.97
C VAL A 18 -25.14 -19.51 -29.49
N VAL A 19 -25.13 -20.70 -28.89
CA VAL A 19 -24.70 -20.89 -27.50
C VAL A 19 -23.23 -20.51 -27.33
N GLY A 20 -22.36 -20.91 -28.26
CA GLY A 20 -20.94 -20.53 -28.25
C GLY A 20 -20.72 -19.02 -28.38
N ALA A 21 -21.49 -18.35 -29.23
CA ALA A 21 -21.43 -16.89 -29.40
C ALA A 21 -21.91 -16.15 -28.14
N MET A 22 -23.03 -16.57 -27.54
CA MET A 22 -23.49 -15.99 -26.27
C MET A 22 -22.46 -16.17 -25.16
N TRP A 23 -21.81 -17.32 -25.09
CA TRP A 23 -20.80 -17.61 -24.09
C TRP A 23 -19.55 -16.72 -24.23
N THR A 24 -19.06 -16.51 -25.45
CA THR A 24 -17.90 -15.62 -25.69
C THR A 24 -18.20 -14.16 -25.36
N ILE A 25 -19.42 -13.67 -25.66
CA ILE A 25 -19.87 -12.34 -25.29
C ILE A 25 -19.89 -12.16 -23.76
N ALA A 26 -20.41 -13.16 -23.03
CA ALA A 26 -20.45 -13.11 -21.57
C ALA A 26 -19.05 -13.03 -20.94
N ILE A 27 -18.10 -13.83 -21.45
CA ILE A 27 -16.70 -13.81 -20.98
C ILE A 27 -16.05 -12.46 -21.26
N LYS A 28 -16.22 -11.93 -22.49
CA LYS A 28 -15.66 -10.64 -22.88
C LYS A 28 -16.18 -9.51 -21.99
N ASN A 29 -17.49 -9.46 -21.76
CA ASN A 29 -18.09 -8.44 -20.88
C ASN A 29 -17.54 -8.55 -19.46
N GLY A 30 -17.39 -9.76 -18.93
CA GLY A 30 -16.80 -9.97 -17.60
C GLY A 30 -15.32 -9.55 -17.49
N LEU A 31 -14.54 -9.68 -18.57
CA LEU A 31 -13.16 -9.16 -18.64
C LEU A 31 -13.13 -7.64 -18.71
N ILE A 32 -14.01 -7.02 -19.50
CA ILE A 32 -14.14 -5.55 -19.59
C ILE A 32 -14.49 -4.96 -18.22
N THR A 33 -15.45 -5.56 -17.49
CA THR A 33 -15.81 -5.08 -16.15
C THR A 33 -14.64 -5.14 -15.18
N GLN A 34 -13.81 -6.18 -15.26
CA GLN A 34 -12.63 -6.30 -14.40
C GLN A 34 -11.51 -5.33 -14.78
N ASP A 35 -11.29 -5.12 -16.08
CA ASP A 35 -10.34 -4.13 -16.59
C ASP A 35 -10.72 -2.71 -16.13
N GLU A 36 -12.00 -2.36 -16.22
CA GLU A 36 -12.51 -1.08 -15.75
C GLU A 36 -12.37 -0.93 -14.24
N GLY A 37 -12.61 -2.00 -13.46
CA GLY A 37 -12.37 -2.00 -12.02
C GLY A 37 -10.90 -1.77 -11.63
N VAL A 38 -9.95 -2.26 -12.43
CA VAL A 38 -8.52 -1.98 -12.25
C VAL A 38 -8.22 -0.50 -12.53
N LYS A 39 -8.77 0.05 -13.62
CA LYS A 39 -8.60 1.48 -13.98
C LYS A 39 -9.22 2.41 -12.94
N GLU A 40 -10.39 2.08 -12.42
CA GLU A 40 -11.04 2.84 -11.35
C GLU A 40 -10.19 2.85 -10.08
N ALA A 41 -9.70 1.68 -9.65
CA ALA A 41 -8.83 1.58 -8.49
C ALA A 41 -7.49 2.32 -8.70
N TRP A 42 -6.97 2.32 -9.93
CA TRP A 42 -5.79 3.10 -10.29
C TRP A 42 -6.04 4.61 -10.18
N ALA A 43 -7.15 5.10 -10.73
CA ALA A 43 -7.53 6.51 -10.66
C ALA A 43 -7.68 7.01 -9.21
N GLN A 44 -8.14 6.14 -8.31
CA GLN A 44 -8.20 6.46 -6.88
C GLN A 44 -6.81 6.70 -6.29
N ILE A 45 -5.82 5.85 -6.59
CA ILE A 45 -4.42 6.03 -6.16
C ILE A 45 -3.87 7.33 -6.73
N ASP A 46 -4.00 7.55 -8.03
CA ASP A 46 -3.46 8.71 -8.72
C ASP A 46 -4.02 10.03 -8.15
N THR A 47 -5.32 10.07 -7.86
CA THR A 47 -5.96 11.23 -7.20
C THR A 47 -5.36 11.52 -5.83
N GLN A 48 -5.07 10.48 -5.02
CA GLN A 48 -4.44 10.69 -3.71
C GLN A 48 -2.96 11.12 -3.84
N LEU A 49 -2.23 10.58 -4.81
CA LEU A 49 -0.85 11.00 -5.09
C LEU A 49 -0.80 12.46 -5.55
N GLN A 50 -1.74 12.87 -6.40
CA GLN A 50 -1.88 14.25 -6.85
C GLN A 50 -2.19 15.18 -5.67
N ARG A 51 -3.17 14.82 -4.82
CA ARG A 51 -3.49 15.60 -3.61
C ARG A 51 -2.27 15.75 -2.70
N ARG A 52 -1.51 14.67 -2.49
CA ARG A 52 -0.25 14.72 -1.71
C ARG A 52 0.74 15.70 -2.35
N ALA A 53 0.89 15.69 -3.67
CA ALA A 53 1.78 16.58 -4.39
C ALA A 53 1.33 18.06 -4.29
N ASP A 54 0.03 18.33 -4.23
CA ASP A 54 -0.54 19.67 -4.15
C ASP A 54 -0.40 20.31 -2.75
N LEU A 55 -0.28 19.50 -1.69
CA LEU A 55 -0.06 19.99 -0.33
C LEU A 55 1.40 20.39 -0.05
N ILE A 56 2.36 19.85 -0.82
CA ILE A 56 3.80 20.08 -0.59
C ILE A 56 4.20 21.56 -0.68
N PRO A 57 3.77 22.36 -1.67
CA PRO A 57 4.17 23.77 -1.75
C PRO A 57 3.73 24.55 -0.51
N ASN A 58 2.52 24.27 0.01
CA ASN A 58 2.03 24.91 1.22
C ASN A 58 2.88 24.52 2.43
N LEU A 59 3.22 23.23 2.58
CA LEU A 59 4.13 22.77 3.63
C LEU A 59 5.50 23.44 3.54
N VAL A 60 6.09 23.49 2.35
CA VAL A 60 7.40 24.11 2.12
C VAL A 60 7.37 25.60 2.44
N ASN A 61 6.30 26.31 2.10
CA ASN A 61 6.15 27.72 2.41
C ASN A 61 6.05 27.98 3.92
N THR A 62 5.30 27.15 4.65
CA THR A 62 5.24 27.22 6.13
C THR A 62 6.61 26.98 6.75
N VAL A 63 7.32 25.93 6.33
CA VAL A 63 8.66 25.62 6.88
C VAL A 63 9.68 26.70 6.54
N LYS A 64 9.62 27.28 5.33
CA LYS A 64 10.50 28.40 4.91
C LYS A 64 10.37 29.63 5.81
N GLY A 65 9.20 29.88 6.39
CA GLY A 65 8.98 30.99 7.32
C GLY A 65 9.83 30.90 8.59
N TYR A 66 10.23 29.69 8.99
CA TYR A 66 11.00 29.44 10.21
C TYR A 66 12.44 28.97 9.93
N ALA A 67 12.65 28.22 8.85
CA ALA A 67 13.90 27.56 8.52
C ALA A 67 14.42 27.95 7.13
N ALA A 68 14.52 29.25 6.85
CA ALA A 68 14.93 29.76 5.53
C ALA A 68 16.34 29.33 5.08
N HIS A 69 17.22 28.98 6.01
CA HIS A 69 18.60 28.55 5.72
C HIS A 69 18.69 27.12 5.17
N GLU A 70 17.62 26.33 5.28
CA GLU A 70 17.56 24.92 4.89
C GLU A 70 17.24 24.73 3.39
N LYS A 71 18.00 25.41 2.51
CA LYS A 71 17.72 25.40 1.06
C LYS A 71 17.78 24.01 0.43
N LYS A 72 18.75 23.19 0.86
CA LYS A 72 19.00 21.86 0.30
C LYS A 72 17.81 20.90 0.49
N ILE A 73 17.11 20.98 1.63
CA ILE A 73 15.93 20.13 1.84
C ILE A 73 14.77 20.58 0.97
N PHE A 74 14.56 21.90 0.80
CA PHE A 74 13.50 22.41 -0.07
C PHE A 74 13.70 22.00 -1.52
N GLU A 75 14.93 22.03 -2.03
CA GLU A 75 15.28 21.52 -3.36
C GLU A 75 15.02 20.02 -3.47
N THR A 76 15.40 19.25 -2.45
CA THR A 76 15.17 17.79 -2.42
C THR A 76 13.68 17.45 -2.48
N VAL A 77 12.85 18.17 -1.71
CA VAL A 77 11.40 17.99 -1.69
C VAL A 77 10.76 18.45 -3.00
N ALA A 78 11.20 19.58 -3.56
CA ALA A 78 10.73 20.07 -4.85
C ALA A 78 11.05 19.10 -6.00
N ASN A 79 12.27 18.56 -6.03
CA ASN A 79 12.68 17.56 -7.00
C ASN A 79 11.89 16.26 -6.84
N ALA A 80 11.65 15.80 -5.61
CA ALA A 80 10.83 14.61 -5.36
C ALA A 80 9.38 14.80 -5.82
N ARG A 81 8.79 15.99 -5.59
CA ARG A 81 7.47 16.36 -6.11
C ARG A 81 7.45 16.33 -7.64
N ALA A 82 8.45 16.94 -8.28
CA ALA A 82 8.54 16.97 -9.75
C ALA A 82 8.63 15.55 -10.33
N ARG A 83 9.41 14.66 -9.71
CA ARG A 83 9.50 13.24 -10.10
C ARG A 83 8.16 12.53 -9.96
N LEU A 84 7.42 12.76 -8.87
CA LEU A 84 6.09 12.15 -8.68
C LEU A 84 5.09 12.60 -9.75
N LEU A 85 5.12 13.88 -10.14
CA LEU A 85 4.24 14.41 -11.17
C LEU A 85 4.62 13.88 -12.57
N ALA A 86 5.92 13.73 -12.85
CA ALA A 86 6.43 13.26 -14.14
C ALA A 86 6.29 11.74 -14.35
N ALA A 87 6.32 10.95 -13.28
CA ALA A 87 6.24 9.49 -13.35
C ALA A 87 4.93 9.02 -14.00
N GLN A 88 5.02 8.00 -14.86
CA GLN A 88 3.89 7.42 -15.58
C GLN A 88 3.65 5.96 -15.17
N GLY A 89 2.37 5.63 -14.98
CA GLY A 89 1.96 4.27 -14.62
C GLY A 89 2.26 3.86 -13.17
N PRO A 90 1.82 2.65 -12.77
CA PRO A 90 1.85 2.19 -11.38
C PRO A 90 3.24 2.05 -10.78
N ALA A 91 4.18 1.42 -11.49
CA ALA A 91 5.51 1.15 -10.97
C ALA A 91 6.30 2.44 -10.70
N GLU A 92 6.39 3.33 -11.70
CA GLU A 92 7.15 4.58 -11.58
C GLU A 92 6.54 5.52 -10.52
N LYS A 93 5.21 5.65 -10.49
CA LYS A 93 4.51 6.44 -9.46
C LYS A 93 4.78 5.88 -8.06
N GLY A 94 4.84 4.55 -7.90
CA GLY A 94 5.15 3.88 -6.64
C GLY A 94 6.56 4.20 -6.15
N GLU A 95 7.55 4.16 -7.04
CA GLU A 95 8.94 4.53 -6.72
C GLU A 95 9.05 6.02 -6.36
N ALA A 96 8.49 6.90 -7.19
CA ALA A 96 8.53 8.34 -6.98
C ALA A 96 7.82 8.75 -5.67
N ALA A 97 6.71 8.09 -5.32
CA ALA A 97 6.03 8.28 -4.03
C ALA A 97 6.93 7.89 -2.85
N GLY A 98 7.69 6.81 -2.98
CA GLY A 98 8.69 6.39 -1.97
C GLY A 98 9.80 7.42 -1.78
N VAL A 99 10.34 7.97 -2.88
CA VAL A 99 11.34 9.05 -2.84
C VAL A 99 10.80 10.30 -2.14
N LEU A 100 9.56 10.68 -2.45
CA LEU A 100 8.89 11.80 -1.78
C LEU A 100 8.70 11.53 -0.28
N ASN A 101 8.28 10.33 0.10
CA ASN A 101 8.11 9.95 1.50
C ASN A 101 9.43 10.06 2.28
N SER A 102 10.53 9.61 1.68
CA SER A 102 11.88 9.75 2.24
C SER A 102 12.30 11.22 2.40
N ALA A 103 11.99 12.08 1.41
CA ALA A 103 12.27 13.51 1.48
C ALA A 103 11.47 14.21 2.59
N LEU A 104 10.19 13.86 2.75
CA LEU A 104 9.34 14.38 3.82
C LEU A 104 9.81 13.92 5.20
N GLY A 105 10.27 12.67 5.34
CA GLY A 105 10.88 12.19 6.59
C GLY A 105 12.11 12.99 7.01
N ARG A 106 12.97 13.36 6.05
CA ARG A 106 14.11 14.26 6.31
C ARG A 106 13.68 15.68 6.69
N LEU A 107 12.65 16.21 6.02
CA LEU A 107 12.09 17.53 6.34
C LEU A 107 11.54 17.56 7.78
N LEU A 108 10.85 16.50 8.20
CA LEU A 108 10.32 16.38 9.55
C LEU A 108 11.45 16.29 10.60
N ALA A 109 12.53 15.56 10.30
CA ALA A 109 13.70 15.52 11.18
C ALA A 109 14.35 16.89 11.36
N ILE A 110 14.35 17.74 10.32
CA ILE A 110 14.82 19.13 10.44
C ILE A 110 13.85 19.96 11.27
N ALA A 111 12.54 19.76 11.11
CA ALA A 111 11.51 20.49 11.86
C ALA A 111 11.62 20.29 13.39
N GLU A 112 12.14 19.15 13.85
CA GLU A 112 12.40 18.92 15.29
C GLU A 112 13.43 19.91 15.89
N ASN A 113 14.32 20.49 15.09
CA ASN A 113 15.25 21.51 15.54
C ASN A 113 14.59 22.89 15.74
N TYR A 114 13.32 23.06 15.33
CA TYR A 114 12.60 24.32 15.35
C TYR A 114 11.30 24.20 16.18
N PRO A 115 11.35 24.39 17.52
CA PRO A 115 10.17 24.26 18.38
C PRO A 115 9.00 25.16 18.00
N GLN A 116 9.30 26.37 17.49
CA GLN A 116 8.29 27.33 17.03
C GLN A 116 7.49 26.81 15.83
N LEU A 117 8.14 26.10 14.89
CA LEU A 117 7.48 25.47 13.75
C LEU A 117 6.63 24.27 14.19
N LYS A 118 7.13 23.48 15.16
CA LYS A 118 6.40 22.33 15.71
C LYS A 118 5.09 22.75 16.40
N ALA A 119 5.09 23.93 17.02
CA ALA A 119 3.90 24.52 17.64
C ALA A 119 2.98 25.25 16.67
N ASP A 120 3.38 25.43 15.40
CA ASP A 120 2.56 26.12 14.42
C ASP A 120 1.36 25.27 13.98
N ASN A 121 0.16 25.83 14.13
CA ASN A 121 -1.08 25.13 13.81
C ASN A 121 -1.24 24.82 12.32
N ALA A 122 -0.69 25.65 11.42
CA ALA A 122 -0.76 25.39 9.98
C ALA A 122 0.14 24.22 9.59
N PHE A 123 1.33 24.11 10.19
CA PHE A 123 2.23 22.98 10.00
C PHE A 123 1.62 21.67 10.50
N VAL A 124 1.06 21.64 11.72
CA VAL A 124 0.41 20.44 12.28
C VAL A 124 -0.76 19.98 11.39
N ARG A 125 -1.63 20.91 10.97
CA ARG A 125 -2.75 20.58 10.07
C ARG A 125 -2.29 19.96 8.75
N LEU A 126 -1.24 20.52 8.13
CA LEU A 126 -0.71 19.99 6.87
C LEU A 126 -0.11 18.59 7.05
N GLN A 127 0.54 18.33 8.18
CA GLN A 127 1.02 16.98 8.49
C GLN A 127 -0.13 15.99 8.65
N ASP A 128 -1.21 16.37 9.34
CA ASP A 128 -2.40 15.54 9.49
C ASP A 128 -3.08 15.25 8.13
N GLU A 129 -3.16 16.24 7.24
CA GLU A 129 -3.69 16.06 5.89
C GLU A 129 -2.81 15.12 5.05
N LEU A 130 -1.48 15.23 5.16
CA LEU A 130 -0.54 14.34 4.48
C LEU A 130 -0.63 12.90 5.03
N ALA A 131 -0.68 12.73 6.35
CA ALA A 131 -0.86 11.43 6.99
C ALA A 131 -2.21 10.79 6.61
N GLY A 132 -3.27 11.60 6.59
CA GLY A 132 -4.59 11.16 6.11
C GLY A 132 -4.58 10.75 4.63
N THR A 133 -3.81 11.44 3.79
CA THR A 133 -3.61 11.06 2.39
C THR A 133 -2.83 9.75 2.27
N GLU A 134 -1.77 9.56 3.05
CA GLU A 134 -0.98 8.31 3.07
C GLU A 134 -1.83 7.10 3.49
N ASN A 135 -2.67 7.25 4.51
CA ASN A 135 -3.58 6.20 4.94
C ASN A 135 -4.57 5.81 3.82
N ARG A 136 -5.09 6.80 3.08
CA ARG A 136 -5.96 6.55 1.92
C ARG A 136 -5.20 5.86 0.78
N ILE A 137 -3.95 6.24 0.53
CA ILE A 137 -3.07 5.57 -0.45
C ILE A 137 -2.85 4.11 -0.06
N ALA A 138 -2.58 3.82 1.21
CA ALA A 138 -2.38 2.46 1.70
C ALA A 138 -3.61 1.57 1.45
N VAL A 139 -4.82 2.09 1.74
CA VAL A 139 -6.06 1.36 1.46
C VAL A 139 -6.33 1.22 -0.04
N ALA A 140 -6.11 2.28 -0.82
CA ALA A 140 -6.29 2.27 -2.27
C ALA A 140 -5.33 1.28 -2.95
N ARG A 141 -4.08 1.16 -2.48
CA ARG A 141 -3.12 0.14 -2.90
C ARG A 141 -3.67 -1.27 -2.72
N ILE A 142 -4.23 -1.58 -1.54
CA ILE A 142 -4.77 -2.93 -1.27
C ILE A 142 -5.89 -3.22 -2.28
N ARG A 143 -6.82 -2.28 -2.45
CA ARG A 143 -7.94 -2.41 -3.40
C ARG A 143 -7.48 -2.58 -4.85
N TYR A 144 -6.48 -1.81 -5.27
CA TYR A 144 -5.88 -1.90 -6.60
C TYR A 144 -5.21 -3.26 -6.81
N ASN A 145 -4.37 -3.71 -5.89
CA ASN A 145 -3.69 -5.00 -5.99
C ASN A 145 -4.69 -6.16 -5.98
N ASP A 146 -5.78 -6.06 -5.22
CA ASP A 146 -6.87 -7.04 -5.26
C ASP A 146 -7.61 -7.05 -6.61
N ALA A 147 -7.88 -5.88 -7.19
CA ALA A 147 -8.48 -5.77 -8.52
C ALA A 147 -7.56 -6.36 -9.61
N VAL A 148 -6.27 -5.99 -9.59
CA VAL A 148 -5.24 -6.51 -10.49
C VAL A 148 -5.13 -8.03 -10.36
N LYS A 149 -5.15 -8.56 -9.14
CA LYS A 149 -5.13 -10.00 -8.89
C LYS A 149 -6.34 -10.70 -9.53
N ARG A 150 -7.55 -10.18 -9.33
CA ARG A 150 -8.78 -10.74 -9.91
C ARG A 150 -8.73 -10.74 -11.43
N PHE A 151 -8.36 -9.60 -12.03
CA PHE A 151 -8.22 -9.44 -13.47
C PHE A 151 -7.16 -10.39 -14.07
N ASN A 152 -5.97 -10.43 -13.46
CA ASN A 152 -4.88 -11.31 -13.88
C ASN A 152 -5.28 -12.79 -13.77
N LEU A 153 -6.03 -13.18 -12.73
CA LEU A 153 -6.59 -14.53 -12.60
C LEU A 153 -7.63 -14.83 -13.69
N ALA A 154 -8.53 -13.89 -14.00
CA ALA A 154 -9.54 -14.07 -15.04
C ALA A 154 -8.93 -14.23 -16.45
N ILE A 155 -7.85 -13.51 -16.74
CA ILE A 155 -7.09 -13.65 -17.99
C ILE A 155 -6.36 -15.00 -18.05
N ARG A 156 -5.83 -15.49 -16.93
CA ARG A 156 -5.04 -16.74 -16.88
C ARG A 156 -5.88 -18.00 -16.79
N ARG A 157 -7.13 -17.91 -16.33
CA ARG A 157 -8.02 -19.06 -16.16
C ARG A 157 -8.75 -19.40 -17.47
N PHE A 158 -8.94 -20.70 -17.74
CA PHE A 158 -9.80 -21.15 -18.84
C PHE A 158 -11.27 -20.74 -18.56
N PRO A 159 -12.01 -20.19 -19.54
CA PRO A 159 -11.66 -20.02 -20.97
C PRO A 159 -10.94 -18.71 -21.33
N GLY A 160 -10.78 -17.77 -20.38
CA GLY A 160 -10.15 -16.47 -20.61
C GLY A 160 -8.75 -16.55 -21.23
N SER A 161 -7.93 -17.51 -20.83
CA SER A 161 -6.56 -17.70 -21.34
C SER A 161 -6.47 -17.95 -22.85
N LEU A 162 -7.53 -18.46 -23.48
CA LEU A 162 -7.56 -18.76 -24.92
C LEU A 162 -7.86 -17.52 -25.78
N PHE A 163 -8.57 -16.54 -25.21
CA PHE A 163 -9.12 -15.41 -25.95
C PHE A 163 -8.61 -14.05 -25.48
N ALA A 164 -8.09 -13.93 -24.25
CA ALA A 164 -7.66 -12.66 -23.66
C ALA A 164 -6.62 -11.94 -24.52
N SER A 165 -5.55 -12.62 -24.95
CA SER A 165 -4.51 -12.03 -25.79
C SER A 165 -5.04 -11.59 -27.16
N ARG A 166 -6.02 -12.33 -27.72
CA ARG A 166 -6.64 -12.00 -29.02
C ARG A 166 -7.53 -10.75 -28.92
N TRP A 167 -8.14 -10.51 -27.76
CA TRP A 167 -8.96 -9.33 -27.50
C TRP A 167 -8.18 -8.13 -26.94
N GLY A 168 -6.85 -8.24 -26.80
CA GLY A 168 -5.99 -7.15 -26.35
C GLY A 168 -5.89 -6.98 -24.83
N PHE A 169 -6.45 -7.89 -24.03
CA PHE A 169 -6.29 -7.85 -22.58
C PHE A 169 -4.89 -8.31 -22.20
N ARG A 170 -4.15 -7.42 -21.53
CA ARG A 170 -2.80 -7.70 -21.02
C ARG A 170 -2.84 -7.79 -19.49
N PRO A 171 -1.96 -8.59 -18.86
CA PRO A 171 -1.83 -8.59 -17.41
C PRO A 171 -1.52 -7.18 -16.90
N ALA A 172 -2.24 -6.75 -15.85
CA ALA A 172 -1.96 -5.49 -15.18
C ALA A 172 -0.82 -5.66 -14.18
N GLU A 173 -0.04 -4.60 -13.99
CA GLU A 173 1.07 -4.55 -13.04
C GLU A 173 0.57 -4.28 -11.62
N TYR A 174 1.25 -4.85 -10.62
CA TYR A 174 0.93 -4.57 -9.21
C TYR A 174 1.57 -3.25 -8.77
N PHE A 175 0.93 -2.57 -7.83
CA PHE A 175 1.49 -1.38 -7.21
C PHE A 175 2.29 -1.78 -5.96
N GLU A 176 3.60 -1.95 -6.12
CA GLU A 176 4.55 -2.28 -5.04
C GLU A 176 5.47 -1.09 -4.73
N VAL A 177 5.82 -0.89 -3.44
CA VAL A 177 6.83 0.10 -3.03
C VAL A 177 8.07 -0.75 -2.83
N SER A 178 9.16 -0.40 -3.52
CA SER A 178 10.41 -1.12 -3.45
C SER A 178 10.86 -1.31 -2.00
N ALA A 179 11.31 -2.53 -1.67
CA ALA A 179 11.67 -2.98 -0.32
C ALA A 179 12.75 -2.14 0.40
N ALA A 180 13.39 -1.20 -0.32
CA ALA A 180 14.35 -0.26 0.25
C ALA A 180 13.74 0.67 1.32
N ALA A 181 12.42 0.81 1.40
CA ALA A 181 11.73 1.57 2.43
C ALA A 181 11.36 0.74 3.70
N THR A 182 11.58 -0.58 3.69
CA THR A 182 11.10 -1.50 4.73
C THR A 182 12.21 -2.05 5.63
N ALA A 183 13.43 -1.52 5.55
CA ALA A 183 14.45 -1.80 6.56
C ALA A 183 14.04 -1.12 7.89
N VAL A 184 13.14 -1.77 8.63
CA VAL A 184 12.75 -1.36 9.98
C VAL A 184 13.99 -1.48 10.86
N PRO A 185 14.56 -0.37 11.36
CA PRO A 185 15.69 -0.47 12.27
C PRO A 185 15.23 -1.16 13.55
N GLU A 186 15.84 -2.28 13.90
CA GLU A 186 15.61 -2.93 15.20
C GLU A 186 16.07 -1.97 16.31
N VAL A 187 15.12 -1.33 16.99
CA VAL A 187 15.42 -0.57 18.20
C VAL A 187 15.59 -1.55 19.34
N LYS A 188 16.84 -1.99 19.56
CA LYS A 188 17.23 -2.76 20.73
C LYS A 188 17.26 -1.83 21.93
N PHE A 189 16.10 -1.65 22.57
CA PHE A 189 16.05 -1.06 23.91
C PHE A 189 16.86 -1.96 24.84
N ARG A 190 18.05 -1.52 25.24
CA ARG A 190 18.74 -2.09 26.40
C ARG A 190 17.97 -1.67 27.64
N TRP A 191 16.86 -2.36 27.91
CA TRP A 191 16.31 -2.40 29.25
C TRP A 191 17.41 -2.99 30.14
N ARG A 192 18.11 -2.12 30.87
CA ARG A 192 18.86 -2.57 32.04
C ARG A 192 17.78 -2.98 33.04
N CYS A 193 17.27 -4.22 32.91
CA CYS A 193 16.61 -4.85 34.03
C CYS A 193 17.59 -4.74 35.19
N CYS A 194 17.14 -4.09 36.26
CA CYS A 194 17.90 -3.97 37.49
C CYS A 194 18.37 -5.39 37.82
N ARG A 195 19.68 -5.56 37.86
CA ARG A 195 20.35 -6.85 38.06
C ARG A 195 19.92 -7.35 39.44
N GLN A 196 18.92 -8.22 39.51
CA GLN A 196 18.58 -8.89 40.76
C GLN A 196 19.84 -9.66 41.19
N PRO A 197 20.34 -9.48 42.42
CA PRO A 197 21.42 -10.30 42.93
C PRO A 197 20.94 -11.76 42.90
N THR A 198 21.81 -12.63 42.39
CA THR A 198 21.57 -14.06 42.17
C THR A 198 20.96 -14.71 43.40
N ALA A 199 19.66 -14.99 43.36
CA ALA A 199 19.02 -15.88 44.33
C ALA A 199 19.55 -17.29 44.10
N THR A 200 20.24 -17.81 45.10
CA THR A 200 20.74 -19.18 45.20
C THR A 200 19.65 -20.18 44.81
N ALA A 201 19.95 -21.01 43.82
CA ALA A 201 19.05 -22.04 43.31
C ALA A 201 18.71 -23.08 44.40
N SER A 202 17.53 -22.96 45.00
CA SER A 202 16.91 -24.06 45.75
C SER A 202 16.11 -24.93 44.78
N ARG A 203 16.56 -26.18 44.61
CA ARG A 203 15.87 -27.25 43.87
C ARG A 203 14.50 -27.51 44.51
N ALA A 204 13.42 -27.25 43.79
CA ALA A 204 12.13 -27.85 44.07
C ALA A 204 11.34 -28.09 42.76
N ALA A 205 11.04 -29.36 42.53
CA ALA A 205 10.08 -30.02 41.65
C ALA A 205 9.42 -29.24 40.48
N LEU A 206 9.53 -29.82 39.27
CA LEU A 206 8.67 -29.53 38.11
C LEU A 206 7.23 -29.98 38.37
N PRO A 207 6.21 -29.13 38.13
CA PRO A 207 4.86 -29.60 37.84
C PRO A 207 4.65 -29.77 36.32
N THR A 208 4.23 -30.96 35.93
CA THR A 208 3.68 -31.27 34.61
C THR A 208 2.24 -30.76 34.49
N ARG A 209 1.95 -29.81 33.60
CA ARG A 209 0.76 -29.85 32.71
C ARG A 209 0.69 -28.60 31.83
N ASN A 210 0.72 -28.86 30.54
CA ASN A 210 -0.07 -28.26 29.48
C ASN A 210 -1.05 -27.12 29.89
N GLU A 211 -0.57 -25.88 29.89
CA GLU A 211 -1.40 -24.68 29.77
C GLU A 211 -0.64 -23.60 28.98
N LYS A 212 -1.25 -23.13 27.89
CA LYS A 212 -0.74 -22.01 27.08
C LYS A 212 -0.61 -20.76 27.96
N PRO A 213 0.53 -20.06 28.00
CA PRO A 213 0.60 -18.80 28.71
C PRO A 213 -0.17 -17.73 27.91
N ARG A 214 -1.36 -17.37 28.41
CA ARG A 214 -1.97 -16.08 28.12
C ARG A 214 -1.03 -15.02 28.68
N ALA A 215 -0.40 -14.24 27.80
CA ALA A 215 0.41 -13.09 28.17
C ALA A 215 -0.50 -11.98 28.75
N ASN A 216 -0.88 -12.11 30.02
CA ASN A 216 -1.29 -10.97 30.83
C ASN A 216 -0.03 -10.37 31.43
N PHE A 217 0.47 -9.31 30.79
CA PHE A 217 1.44 -8.39 31.36
C PHE A 217 0.78 -7.65 32.53
N ALA A 218 0.86 -8.23 33.73
CA ALA A 218 0.68 -7.52 34.97
C ALA A 218 2.07 -7.21 35.56
N CYS A 219 2.72 -6.17 35.04
CA CYS A 219 3.82 -5.53 35.75
C CYS A 219 3.21 -4.68 36.87
N MET A 220 3.03 -5.28 38.04
CA MET A 220 2.71 -4.54 39.26
C MET A 220 4.02 -3.95 39.80
N CYS A 221 4.39 -2.76 39.35
CA CYS A 221 5.45 -1.96 39.94
C CYS A 221 4.89 -1.13 41.10
N SER A 222 4.71 -1.75 42.26
CA SER A 222 4.55 -1.01 43.51
C SER A 222 5.93 -0.64 44.06
N GLY A 223 6.32 0.63 43.91
CA GLY A 223 7.45 1.20 44.67
C GLY A 223 8.37 2.12 43.88
N GLY A 224 8.10 3.43 43.97
CA GLY A 224 9.10 4.52 43.98
C GLY A 224 10.09 4.64 42.82
N CYS A 225 9.74 5.44 41.81
CA CYS A 225 10.76 6.11 40.99
C CYS A 225 11.35 7.27 41.78
N ALA A 226 12.67 7.26 42.03
CA ALA A 226 13.44 8.46 42.33
C ALA A 226 14.35 8.77 41.13
N ALA A 227 14.37 10.03 40.73
CA ALA A 227 15.12 10.56 39.61
C ALA A 227 16.61 10.76 39.96
N THR A 228 17.48 10.57 38.97
CA THR A 228 18.64 11.43 38.65
C THR A 228 19.06 11.15 37.22
#